data_AF-A0A7C2PFX3-F1
#
_entry.id   AF-A0A7C2PFX3-F1
#
_cell.length_a   1.000
_cell.length_b   1.000
_cell.length_c   1.000
_cell.angle_alpha   90.00
_cell.angle_beta   90.00
_cell.angle_gamma   90.00
#
_symmetry.space_group_name_H-M   'P 1'
#
loop_
_entity.id
_entity.type
_entity.pdbx_description
1 polymer ?
#
loop_
_entity_poly.entity_id
_entity_poly.type
_entity_poly.pdbx_seq_one_letter_code
_entity_poly.pdbx_strand_id
1 'polypeptide(L)'
;DKIKLANGTELNLVTKFDPANHAPVVGTLVGLPTKLYFNKKDISKSMEWETKMELEKGDTVYMQYLSVLVALADKFNPAASYPDPTWFTDGKDIYVIINYSNIYFAIRGEKLIPVNGYCIARPILKKEKEYEGILIPKYLKKKKSNKWAEIMYVGERCTDFVDKRMHDIGKVSKGDVVLFGAWSNQRVEYSLHQTFFKEAGEYVVIQRKWMKAMLPNNMKERIESGDLE
;
A
#
# COMPACT_ATOMS: atom_id res chain seq x y z
N ASP A 1 5.41 0.01 -23.30
CA ASP A 1 6.54 -0.20 -24.24
C ASP A 1 7.55 0.94 -24.15
N LYS A 2 8.79 0.75 -24.62
CA LYS A 2 9.82 1.79 -24.64
C LYS A 2 10.27 2.05 -26.06
N ILE A 3 10.30 3.31 -26.48
CA ILE A 3 10.92 3.74 -27.73
C ILE A 3 12.17 4.53 -27.37
N LYS A 4 13.31 4.13 -27.93
CA LYS A 4 14.55 4.88 -27.80
C LYS A 4 14.70 5.79 -29.01
N LEU A 5 14.75 7.10 -28.78
CA LEU A 5 14.96 8.09 -29.82
C LEU A 5 16.43 8.14 -30.24
N ALA A 6 16.68 8.65 -31.45
CA ALA A 6 18.02 8.74 -32.02
C ALA A 6 19.02 9.57 -31.17
N ASN A 7 18.51 10.47 -30.33
CA ASN A 7 19.31 11.27 -29.39
C ASN A 7 19.58 10.56 -28.05
N GLY A 8 19.23 9.27 -27.93
CA GLY A 8 19.43 8.47 -26.71
C GLY A 8 18.33 8.61 -25.66
N THR A 9 17.34 9.49 -25.87
CA THR A 9 16.21 9.68 -24.95
C THR A 9 15.24 8.49 -25.03
N GLU A 10 14.85 7.94 -23.89
CA GLU A 10 13.88 6.85 -23.81
C GLU A 10 12.47 7.38 -23.54
N LEU A 11 11.57 7.22 -24.50
CA LEU A 11 10.14 7.46 -24.36
C LEU A 11 9.44 6.19 -23.87
N ASN A 12 8.84 6.27 -22.68
CA ASN A 12 7.95 5.22 -22.19
C ASN A 12 6.56 5.42 -22.83
N LEU A 13 6.18 4.54 -23.77
CA LEU A 13 4.82 4.44 -24.27
C LEU A 13 3.96 3.69 -23.26
N VAL A 14 3.15 4.44 -22.52
CA VAL A 14 2.09 3.89 -21.65
C VAL A 14 0.82 3.76 -22.50
N THR A 15 0.62 2.61 -23.12
CA THR A 15 -0.53 2.35 -24.02
C THR A 15 -1.81 1.93 -23.30
N LYS A 16 -1.78 1.80 -21.97
CA LYS A 16 -2.96 1.58 -21.13
C LYS A 16 -3.09 2.74 -20.14
N PHE A 17 -4.01 3.65 -20.42
CA PHE A 17 -4.46 4.61 -19.42
C PHE A 17 -5.19 3.81 -18.34
N ASP A 18 -4.56 3.71 -17.17
CA ASP A 18 -5.17 3.17 -15.98
C ASP A 18 -5.34 4.36 -15.01
N PRO A 19 -6.58 4.85 -14.82
CA PRO A 19 -6.87 5.96 -13.91
C PRO A 19 -6.25 5.76 -12.52
N ALA A 20 -6.06 4.50 -12.08
CA ALA A 20 -5.42 4.12 -10.82
C ALA A 20 -4.01 4.67 -10.64
N ASN A 21 -3.33 4.97 -11.73
CA ASN A 21 -1.97 5.48 -11.72
C ASN A 21 -1.91 7.01 -11.75
N HIS A 22 -3.05 7.71 -11.74
CA HIS A 22 -3.11 9.16 -11.99
C HIS A 22 -3.96 9.99 -10.99
N ALA A 23 -4.69 9.37 -10.03
CA ALA A 23 -5.38 10.15 -8.99
C ALA A 23 -4.49 10.38 -7.75
N PRO A 24 -4.68 11.51 -7.04
CA PRO A 24 -3.95 11.79 -5.81
C PRO A 24 -4.32 10.77 -4.74
N VAL A 25 -3.37 9.89 -4.41
CA VAL A 25 -3.44 8.97 -3.25
C VAL A 25 -2.94 9.62 -1.97
N VAL A 26 -2.72 10.93 -2.01
CA VAL A 26 -2.11 11.75 -0.96
C VAL A 26 -3.00 12.95 -0.67
N GLY A 27 -3.19 13.28 0.60
CA GLY A 27 -3.94 14.46 1.03
C GLY A 27 -3.46 14.99 2.37
N THR A 28 -3.87 16.21 2.73
CA THR A 28 -3.65 16.77 4.07
C THR A 28 -4.84 16.47 4.95
N LEU A 29 -4.61 15.89 6.13
CA LEU A 29 -5.67 15.56 7.07
C LEU A 29 -6.14 16.81 7.83
N VAL A 30 -7.37 17.27 7.58
CA VAL A 30 -7.93 18.46 8.25
C VAL A 30 -8.94 18.12 9.35
N GLY A 31 -9.49 16.90 9.32
CA GLY A 31 -10.57 16.45 10.17
C GLY A 31 -10.42 14.99 10.54
N LEU A 32 -10.77 14.66 11.78
CA LEU A 32 -10.78 13.30 12.31
C LEU A 32 -12.07 13.08 13.11
N PRO A 33 -12.62 11.86 13.12
CA PRO A 33 -13.70 11.52 14.04
C PRO A 33 -13.20 11.59 15.49
N THR A 34 -14.12 11.71 16.44
CA THR A 34 -13.78 11.70 17.88
C THR A 34 -13.40 10.32 18.40
N LYS A 35 -13.87 9.26 17.72
CA LYS A 35 -13.55 7.87 18.04
C LYS A 35 -13.64 6.99 16.80
N LEU A 36 -12.83 5.93 16.77
CA LEU A 36 -13.03 4.81 15.85
C LEU A 36 -14.03 3.85 16.47
N TYR A 37 -15.05 3.45 15.71
CA TYR A 37 -16.08 2.53 16.19
C TYR A 37 -15.77 1.11 15.72
N PHE A 38 -15.65 0.19 16.68
CA PHE A 38 -15.47 -1.24 16.42
C PHE A 38 -16.54 -2.04 17.17
N ASN A 39 -17.33 -2.82 16.44
CA ASN A 39 -18.37 -3.68 17.00
C ASN A 39 -18.61 -4.91 16.11
N LYS A 40 -18.26 -6.09 16.62
CA LYS A 40 -18.43 -7.38 15.93
C LYS A 40 -19.89 -7.73 15.59
N LYS A 41 -20.87 -7.15 16.27
CA LYS A 41 -22.30 -7.40 16.03
C LYS A 41 -22.90 -6.46 14.98
N ASP A 42 -22.26 -5.32 14.71
CA ASP A 42 -22.74 -4.27 13.81
C ASP A 42 -21.69 -3.99 12.73
N ILE A 43 -21.50 -4.99 11.86
CA ILE A 43 -20.40 -5.01 10.88
C ILE A 43 -20.51 -3.86 9.87
N SER A 44 -21.73 -3.46 9.48
CA SER A 44 -21.94 -2.46 8.44
C SER A 44 -21.50 -1.06 8.84
N LYS A 45 -21.41 -0.77 10.14
CA LYS A 45 -20.97 0.53 10.68
C LYS A 45 -19.64 0.46 11.43
N SER A 46 -19.08 -0.73 11.58
CA SER A 46 -17.85 -0.98 12.32
C SER A 46 -16.62 -0.87 11.43
N MET A 47 -15.51 -0.40 12.00
CA MET A 47 -14.17 -0.71 11.49
C MET A 47 -14.00 -2.23 11.37
N GLU A 48 -13.26 -2.68 10.36
CA GLU A 48 -12.96 -4.11 10.19
C GLU A 48 -12.08 -4.67 11.32
N TRP A 49 -11.32 -3.81 11.99
CA TRP A 49 -10.40 -4.12 13.07
C TRP A 49 -10.45 -3.06 14.18
N GLU A 50 -10.14 -3.49 15.39
CA GLU A 50 -9.97 -2.61 16.53
C GLU A 50 -8.53 -2.09 16.53
N THR A 51 -8.40 -0.76 16.44
CA THR A 51 -7.12 -0.05 16.52
C THR A 51 -7.30 1.28 17.24
N LYS A 52 -6.19 1.88 17.64
CA LYS A 52 -6.16 3.25 18.18
C LYS A 52 -6.15 4.26 17.02
N MET A 53 -6.56 5.49 17.32
CA MET A 53 -6.37 6.59 16.39
C MET A 53 -4.91 7.03 16.45
N GLU A 54 -4.21 6.89 15.34
CA GLU A 54 -2.77 7.13 15.19
C GLU A 54 -2.48 8.43 14.43
N LEU A 55 -3.47 8.91 13.66
CA LEU A 55 -3.39 10.13 12.87
C LEU A 55 -3.67 11.39 13.69
N GLU A 56 -3.10 12.50 13.25
CA GLU A 56 -3.32 13.85 13.78
C GLU A 56 -3.62 14.84 12.65
N LYS A 57 -4.38 15.90 12.95
CA LYS A 57 -4.64 16.97 11.98
C LYS A 57 -3.31 17.60 11.54
N GLY A 58 -3.17 17.83 10.23
CA GLY A 58 -1.94 18.29 9.60
C GLY A 58 -1.09 17.18 9.00
N ASP A 59 -1.35 15.90 9.32
CA ASP A 59 -0.65 14.77 8.72
C ASP A 59 -0.87 14.74 7.19
N THR A 60 0.19 14.43 6.44
CA THR A 60 0.07 14.07 5.03
C THR A 60 -0.23 12.58 4.94
N VAL A 61 -1.45 12.23 4.53
CA VAL A 61 -1.95 10.85 4.54
C VAL A 61 -1.87 10.19 3.17
N TYR A 62 -1.45 8.93 3.15
CA TYR A 62 -1.47 8.08 1.97
C TYR A 62 -2.59 7.05 2.11
N MET A 63 -3.45 6.96 1.09
CA MET A 63 -4.71 6.23 1.16
C MET A 63 -4.98 5.38 -0.07
N GLN A 64 -5.97 4.50 0.05
CA GLN A 64 -6.42 3.66 -1.04
C GLN A 64 -7.01 4.50 -2.17
N TYR A 65 -6.43 4.35 -3.37
CA TYR A 65 -6.88 5.00 -4.59
C TYR A 65 -8.39 4.86 -4.84
N LEU A 66 -8.91 3.63 -4.76
CA LEU A 66 -10.32 3.37 -5.08
C LEU A 66 -11.27 4.11 -4.13
N SER A 67 -10.84 4.36 -2.89
CA SER A 67 -11.63 5.13 -1.92
C SER A 67 -11.75 6.60 -2.34
N VAL A 68 -10.68 7.19 -2.88
CA VAL A 68 -10.71 8.57 -3.41
C VAL A 68 -11.59 8.66 -4.65
N LEU A 69 -11.48 7.68 -5.57
CA LEU A 69 -12.36 7.63 -6.74
C LEU A 69 -13.83 7.52 -6.36
N VAL A 70 -14.15 6.56 -5.48
CA VAL A 70 -15.52 6.32 -5.04
C VAL A 70 -16.07 7.56 -4.33
N ALA A 71 -15.23 8.20 -3.51
CA ALA A 71 -15.61 9.42 -2.82
C ALA A 71 -15.77 10.65 -3.73
N LEU A 72 -15.33 10.59 -4.99
CA LEU A 72 -15.51 11.65 -5.98
C LEU A 72 -16.34 11.17 -7.19
N ALA A 73 -16.99 10.00 -7.09
CA ALA A 73 -17.58 9.33 -8.24
C ALA A 73 -18.70 10.16 -8.87
N ASP A 74 -19.58 10.74 -8.06
CA ASP A 74 -20.67 11.64 -8.46
C ASP A 74 -20.16 12.95 -9.09
N LYS A 75 -19.00 13.46 -8.64
CA LYS A 75 -18.34 14.63 -9.22
C LYS A 75 -17.91 14.41 -10.67
N PHE A 76 -17.42 13.21 -11.00
CA PHE A 76 -16.93 12.87 -12.34
C PHE A 76 -17.95 12.08 -13.18
N ASN A 77 -18.96 11.50 -12.54
CA ASN A 77 -20.05 10.77 -13.16
C ASN A 77 -21.36 11.01 -12.38
N PRO A 78 -22.16 12.02 -12.77
CA PRO A 78 -23.42 12.36 -12.10
C PRO A 78 -24.47 11.25 -12.04
N ALA A 79 -24.31 10.17 -12.82
CA ALA A 79 -25.18 8.99 -12.77
C ALA A 79 -24.78 7.98 -11.67
N ALA A 80 -23.60 8.13 -11.07
CA ALA A 80 -23.11 7.33 -9.95
C ALA A 80 -23.52 7.96 -8.61
N SER A 81 -24.82 8.14 -8.37
CA SER A 81 -25.30 8.71 -7.11
C SER A 81 -25.05 7.77 -5.93
N TYR A 82 -24.31 8.25 -4.93
CA TYR A 82 -24.21 7.63 -3.61
C TYR A 82 -25.19 8.31 -2.64
N PRO A 83 -25.80 7.57 -1.70
CA PRO A 83 -26.83 8.12 -0.81
C PRO A 83 -26.30 9.16 0.19
N ASP A 84 -25.00 9.17 0.50
CA ASP A 84 -24.37 10.13 1.42
C ASP A 84 -23.24 10.89 0.70
N PRO A 85 -23.11 12.22 0.90
CA PRO A 85 -22.03 12.99 0.31
C PRO A 85 -20.69 12.55 0.92
N THR A 86 -19.79 12.11 0.06
CA THR A 86 -18.44 11.63 0.42
C THR A 86 -17.37 12.69 0.17
N TRP A 87 -17.77 13.89 -0.24
CA TRP A 87 -16.93 15.06 -0.43
C TRP A 87 -17.76 16.35 -0.37
N PHE A 88 -17.11 17.49 -0.19
CA PHE A 88 -17.71 18.82 -0.26
C PHE A 88 -16.64 19.87 -0.64
N THR A 89 -17.06 21.09 -0.98
CA THR A 89 -16.16 22.21 -1.26
C THR A 89 -16.35 23.33 -0.26
N ASP A 90 -15.26 23.98 0.13
CA ASP A 90 -15.27 25.27 0.83
C ASP A 90 -14.35 26.23 0.06
N GLY A 91 -14.94 27.25 -0.56
CA GLY A 91 -14.24 28.14 -1.48
C GLY A 91 -13.65 27.40 -2.69
N LYS A 92 -12.31 27.37 -2.78
CA LYS A 92 -11.57 26.68 -3.85
C LYS A 92 -11.10 25.28 -3.47
N ASP A 93 -11.26 24.90 -2.20
CA ASP A 93 -10.75 23.66 -1.66
C ASP A 93 -11.79 22.54 -1.77
N ILE A 94 -11.30 21.32 -2.03
CA ILE A 94 -12.11 20.10 -2.11
C ILE A 94 -11.75 19.24 -0.91
N TYR A 95 -12.75 18.93 -0.10
CA TYR A 95 -12.62 18.06 1.05
C TYR A 95 -13.24 16.71 0.72
N VAL A 96 -12.51 15.64 1.03
CA VAL A 96 -12.94 14.26 0.76
C VAL A 96 -13.04 13.51 2.08
N ILE A 97 -14.16 12.83 2.28
CA ILE A 97 -14.42 12.00 3.45
C ILE A 97 -14.01 10.57 3.11
N ILE A 98 -12.94 10.11 3.74
CA ILE A 98 -12.37 8.78 3.52
C ILE A 98 -12.53 7.97 4.80
N ASN A 99 -13.00 6.72 4.66
CA ASN A 99 -13.03 5.80 5.78
C ASN A 99 -11.60 5.59 6.30
N TYR A 100 -11.43 5.72 7.61
CA TYR A 100 -10.14 5.57 8.28
C TYR A 100 -9.45 4.24 7.92
N SER A 101 -10.20 3.15 7.69
CA SER A 101 -9.65 1.84 7.29
C SER A 101 -8.85 1.86 5.98
N ASN A 102 -9.10 2.86 5.13
CA ASN A 102 -8.51 2.97 3.80
C ASN A 102 -7.25 3.82 3.79
N ILE A 103 -6.79 4.30 4.95
CA ILE A 103 -5.55 5.03 5.11
C ILE A 103 -4.44 4.04 5.49
N TYR A 104 -3.33 4.08 4.76
CA TYR A 104 -2.21 3.17 4.95
C TYR A 104 -1.17 3.72 5.91
N PHE A 105 -0.79 4.99 5.74
CA PHE A 105 0.19 5.66 6.58
C PHE A 105 0.05 7.17 6.48
N ALA A 106 0.69 7.86 7.41
CA ALA A 106 0.86 9.29 7.42
C ALA A 106 2.35 9.67 7.41
N ILE A 107 2.61 10.89 6.98
CA ILE A 107 3.87 11.59 7.15
C ILE A 107 3.60 12.77 8.06
N ARG A 108 4.33 12.81 9.19
CA ARG A 108 4.31 13.92 10.15
C ARG A 108 5.73 14.46 10.30
N GLY A 109 5.98 15.62 9.71
CA GLY A 109 7.35 16.12 9.52
C GLY A 109 8.16 15.12 8.70
N GLU A 110 9.25 14.58 9.28
CA GLU A 110 10.10 13.57 8.64
C GLU A 110 9.72 12.13 8.99
N LYS A 111 8.74 11.93 9.88
CA LYS A 111 8.37 10.61 10.39
C LYS A 111 7.27 10.00 9.52
N LEU A 112 7.52 8.79 9.03
CA LEU A 112 6.50 7.93 8.46
C LEU A 112 5.82 7.11 9.56
N ILE A 113 4.49 7.14 9.58
CA ILE A 113 3.64 6.52 10.61
C ILE A 113 2.65 5.58 9.90
N PRO A 114 2.92 4.27 9.80
CA PRO A 114 1.94 3.32 9.33
C PRO A 114 0.79 3.22 10.33
N VAL A 115 -0.44 3.14 9.82
CA VAL A 115 -1.65 3.07 10.66
C VAL A 115 -2.43 1.79 10.40
N ASN A 116 -3.46 1.49 11.20
CA ASN A 116 -4.39 0.39 10.94
C ASN A 116 -3.74 -1.01 10.84
N GLY A 117 -2.60 -1.22 11.50
CA GLY A 117 -1.83 -2.44 11.38
C GLY A 117 -1.19 -2.66 10.01
N TYR A 118 -1.09 -1.62 9.18
CA TYR A 118 -0.27 -1.68 7.98
C TYR A 118 1.22 -1.62 8.32
N CYS A 119 2.00 -2.38 7.59
CA CYS A 119 3.45 -2.24 7.52
C CYS A 119 3.83 -1.83 6.11
N ILE A 120 4.92 -1.08 5.98
CA ILE A 120 5.51 -0.76 4.69
C ILE A 120 6.72 -1.66 4.49
N ALA A 121 6.74 -2.38 3.38
CA ALA A 121 7.72 -3.40 3.10
C ALA A 121 8.33 -3.24 1.71
N ARG A 122 9.56 -3.71 1.55
CA ARG A 122 10.27 -3.75 0.26
C ARG A 122 10.25 -5.17 -0.29
N PRO A 123 9.67 -5.44 -1.47
CA PRO A 123 9.68 -6.78 -2.07
C PRO A 123 11.10 -7.31 -2.26
N ILE A 124 11.33 -8.58 -1.92
CA ILE A 124 12.62 -9.24 -2.13
C ILE A 124 12.82 -9.54 -3.62
N LEU A 125 14.00 -9.22 -4.15
CA LEU A 125 14.38 -9.54 -5.52
C LEU A 125 14.93 -10.97 -5.56
N LYS A 126 14.27 -11.86 -6.31
CA LYS A 126 14.76 -13.21 -6.53
C LYS A 126 15.69 -13.22 -7.74
N LYS A 127 16.84 -13.89 -7.61
CA LYS A 127 17.61 -14.34 -8.78
C LYS A 127 16.80 -15.40 -9.50
N GLU A 128 16.67 -15.27 -10.82
CA GLU A 128 16.20 -16.40 -11.62
C GLU A 128 17.25 -17.52 -11.58
N LYS A 129 16.77 -18.77 -11.47
CA LYS A 129 17.62 -19.94 -11.67
C LYS A 129 18.05 -19.95 -13.13
N GLU A 130 19.35 -19.88 -13.37
CA GLU A 130 19.90 -20.08 -14.70
C GLU A 130 19.80 -21.58 -15.02
N TYR A 131 18.95 -21.94 -15.98
CA TYR A 131 18.87 -23.29 -16.50
C TYR A 131 19.93 -23.44 -17.61
N GLU A 132 20.75 -24.50 -17.55
CA GLU A 132 21.76 -24.77 -18.57
C GLU A 132 21.11 -24.79 -19.97
N GLY A 133 21.68 -24.01 -20.89
CA GLY A 133 21.22 -23.92 -22.28
C GLY A 133 20.13 -22.87 -22.57
N ILE A 134 19.55 -22.18 -21.58
CA ILE A 134 18.55 -21.12 -21.80
C ILE A 134 19.15 -19.74 -21.49
N LEU A 135 19.34 -18.92 -22.52
CA LEU A 135 19.77 -17.54 -22.40
C LEU A 135 18.60 -16.67 -21.94
N ILE A 136 18.54 -16.36 -20.64
CA ILE A 136 17.51 -15.46 -20.10
C ILE A 136 17.96 -13.99 -20.26
N PRO A 137 17.18 -13.14 -20.98
CA PRO A 137 17.48 -11.72 -21.12
C PRO A 137 17.73 -11.02 -19.78
N LYS A 138 18.73 -10.13 -19.71
CA LYS A 138 19.16 -9.45 -18.46
C LYS A 138 18.02 -8.74 -17.71
N TYR A 139 16.99 -8.27 -18.40
CA TYR A 139 15.83 -7.60 -17.79
C TYR A 139 14.85 -8.58 -17.10
N LEU A 140 14.92 -9.88 -17.40
CA LEU A 140 14.14 -10.94 -16.73
C LEU A 140 14.89 -11.54 -15.52
N LYS A 141 16.24 -11.48 -15.52
CA LYS A 141 17.12 -12.12 -14.51
C LYS A 141 16.82 -11.80 -13.04
N LYS A 142 16.09 -10.72 -12.75
CA LYS A 142 15.66 -10.36 -11.39
C LYS A 142 14.17 -10.12 -11.38
N LYS A 143 13.43 -11.08 -10.82
CA LYS A 143 11.98 -10.96 -10.63
C LYS A 143 11.69 -10.56 -9.20
N LYS A 144 10.88 -9.50 -9.02
CA LYS A 144 10.35 -9.13 -7.70
C LYS A 144 9.48 -10.25 -7.19
N SER A 145 9.70 -10.66 -5.94
CA SER A 145 8.78 -11.58 -5.31
C SER A 145 7.42 -10.91 -5.10
N ASN A 146 6.36 -11.62 -5.44
CA ASN A 146 4.99 -11.24 -5.14
C ASN A 146 4.51 -11.80 -3.78
N LYS A 147 5.39 -12.46 -3.03
CA LYS A 147 5.05 -13.15 -1.77
C LYS A 147 6.00 -12.81 -0.63
N TRP A 148 7.22 -12.37 -0.91
CA TRP A 148 8.26 -12.10 0.09
C TRP A 148 8.66 -10.63 0.10
N ALA A 149 8.69 -10.02 1.29
CA ALA A 149 9.12 -8.64 1.49
C ALA A 149 9.85 -8.48 2.82
N GLU A 150 10.76 -7.51 2.85
CA GLU A 150 11.47 -7.06 4.04
C GLU A 150 10.71 -5.87 4.65
N ILE A 151 10.41 -5.93 5.95
CA ILE A 151 9.69 -4.87 6.66
C ILE A 151 10.58 -3.66 6.87
N MET A 152 10.11 -2.49 6.43
CA MET A 152 10.88 -1.23 6.50
C MET A 152 10.29 -0.27 7.54
N TYR A 153 8.96 -0.28 7.68
CA TYR A 153 8.22 0.46 8.70
C TYR A 153 7.09 -0.42 9.27
N VAL A 154 6.90 -0.34 10.58
CA VAL A 154 5.96 -1.20 11.33
C VAL A 154 4.83 -0.33 11.88
N GLY A 155 3.59 -0.70 11.58
CA GLY A 155 2.41 -0.13 12.23
C GLY A 155 2.07 -0.85 13.53
N GLU A 156 1.32 -0.17 14.39
CA GLU A 156 0.83 -0.76 15.62
C GLU A 156 -0.05 -1.98 15.34
N ARG A 157 -0.04 -2.95 16.24
CA ARG A 157 -0.90 -4.13 16.10
C ARG A 157 -2.37 -3.75 16.30
N CYS A 158 -3.26 -4.33 15.50
CA CYS A 158 -4.68 -4.33 15.80
C CYS A 158 -4.94 -5.27 16.99
N THR A 159 -5.89 -4.90 17.83
CA THR A 159 -6.24 -5.68 19.03
C THR A 159 -7.28 -6.75 18.75
N ASP A 160 -8.15 -6.51 17.77
CA ASP A 160 -9.24 -7.40 17.42
C ASP A 160 -9.71 -7.22 15.97
N PHE A 161 -10.46 -8.19 15.43
CA PHE A 161 -10.98 -8.20 14.06
C PHE A 161 -12.44 -8.62 14.03
N VAL A 162 -13.20 -8.08 13.07
CA VAL A 162 -14.59 -8.52 12.83
C VAL A 162 -14.61 -9.98 12.38
N ASP A 163 -13.75 -10.36 11.43
CA ASP A 163 -13.58 -11.78 11.03
C ASP A 163 -12.73 -12.50 12.07
N LYS A 164 -13.34 -13.45 12.78
CA LYS A 164 -12.70 -14.23 13.86
C LYS A 164 -11.52 -15.10 13.39
N ARG A 165 -11.38 -15.33 12.07
CA ARG A 165 -10.26 -16.08 11.49
C ARG A 165 -9.02 -15.21 11.30
N MET A 166 -9.20 -13.88 11.32
CA MET A 166 -8.13 -12.91 11.13
C MET A 166 -7.48 -12.57 12.46
N HIS A 167 -6.17 -12.43 12.43
CA HIS A 167 -5.36 -11.99 13.54
C HIS A 167 -4.08 -11.38 12.99
N ASP A 168 -3.50 -10.44 13.71
CA ASP A 168 -2.13 -10.03 13.41
C ASP A 168 -1.17 -11.17 13.76
N ILE A 169 -0.19 -11.40 12.87
CA ILE A 169 0.98 -12.18 13.22
C ILE A 169 1.69 -11.53 14.42
N GLY A 170 2.53 -12.31 15.12
CA GLY A 170 3.21 -11.92 16.38
C GLY A 170 4.06 -10.64 16.31
N LYS A 171 5.11 -10.53 17.12
CA LYS A 171 5.93 -9.31 17.14
C LYS A 171 6.63 -9.12 15.79
N VAL A 172 6.29 -8.05 15.06
CA VAL A 172 6.94 -7.64 13.80
C VAL A 172 7.89 -6.49 14.09
N SER A 173 9.08 -6.55 13.50
CA SER A 173 10.14 -5.56 13.64
C SER A 173 10.67 -5.12 12.27
N LYS A 174 11.31 -3.95 12.21
CA LYS A 174 12.03 -3.52 11.02
C LYS A 174 13.15 -4.50 10.70
N GLY A 175 13.27 -4.88 9.43
CA GLY A 175 14.23 -5.86 8.90
C GLY A 175 13.66 -7.26 8.73
N ASP A 176 12.58 -7.61 9.45
CA ASP A 176 11.98 -8.94 9.37
C ASP A 176 11.53 -9.26 7.94
N VAL A 177 11.65 -10.54 7.54
CA VAL A 177 11.19 -11.02 6.25
C VAL A 177 9.84 -11.68 6.41
N VAL A 178 8.84 -11.22 5.66
CA VAL A 178 7.47 -11.73 5.75
C VAL A 178 7.03 -12.41 4.46
N LEU A 179 6.30 -13.52 4.63
CA LEU A 179 5.51 -14.14 3.59
C LEU A 179 4.09 -13.55 3.64
N PHE A 180 3.56 -13.10 2.51
CA PHE A 180 2.21 -12.55 2.39
C PHE A 180 1.48 -13.09 1.16
N GLY A 181 0.16 -12.91 1.13
CA GLY A 181 -0.65 -13.32 -0.02
C GLY A 181 -0.36 -12.45 -1.25
N ALA A 182 -0.30 -13.03 -2.43
CA ALA A 182 -0.01 -12.27 -3.66
C ALA A 182 -1.02 -11.15 -3.95
N TRP A 183 -2.25 -11.25 -3.42
CA TRP A 183 -3.29 -10.23 -3.54
C TRP A 183 -3.10 -9.02 -2.61
N SER A 184 -2.25 -9.13 -1.59
CA SER A 184 -1.97 -8.03 -0.65
C SER A 184 -0.69 -7.28 -0.99
N ASN A 185 -0.22 -7.36 -2.24
CA ASN A 185 1.02 -6.75 -2.72
C ASN A 185 0.81 -5.29 -3.18
N GLN A 186 -0.08 -4.56 -2.52
CA GLN A 186 -0.50 -3.25 -2.98
C GLN A 186 0.66 -2.26 -2.90
N ARG A 187 0.97 -1.61 -4.01
CA ARG A 187 2.04 -0.62 -4.11
C ARG A 187 1.66 0.65 -3.36
N VAL A 188 2.63 1.22 -2.66
CA VAL A 188 2.48 2.52 -1.99
C VAL A 188 2.30 3.65 -3.01
N GLU A 189 3.15 3.64 -4.03
CA GLU A 189 3.16 4.61 -5.12
C GLU A 189 3.44 3.87 -6.42
N TYR A 190 2.85 4.35 -7.52
CA TYR A 190 3.14 3.81 -8.84
C TYR A 190 4.57 4.22 -9.27
N SER A 191 5.35 3.29 -9.82
CA SER A 191 6.78 3.47 -10.09
C SER A 191 7.11 4.65 -11.01
N LEU A 192 6.20 5.09 -11.89
CA LEU A 192 6.42 6.25 -12.76
C LEU A 192 6.10 7.60 -12.09
N HIS A 193 5.41 7.58 -10.94
CA HIS A 193 4.95 8.76 -10.21
C HIS A 193 5.37 8.74 -8.73
N GLN A 194 6.38 7.93 -8.39
CA GLN A 194 6.94 7.91 -7.04
C GLN A 194 7.45 9.28 -6.65
N THR A 195 6.92 9.81 -5.56
CA THR A 195 7.36 11.08 -4.98
C THR A 195 8.17 10.82 -3.72
N PHE A 196 7.60 10.10 -2.76
CA PHE A 196 8.24 9.92 -1.46
C PHE A 196 9.32 8.83 -1.47
N PHE A 197 9.09 7.71 -2.17
CA PHE A 197 10.04 6.59 -2.19
C PHE A 197 10.97 6.56 -3.40
N LYS A 198 11.06 7.67 -4.14
CA LYS A 198 11.72 7.75 -5.46
C LYS A 198 13.16 7.21 -5.49
N GLU A 199 13.92 7.41 -4.41
CA GLU A 199 15.31 6.94 -4.30
C GLU A 199 15.45 5.55 -3.64
N ALA A 200 14.42 5.12 -2.91
CA ALA A 200 14.47 3.93 -2.07
C ALA A 200 13.87 2.67 -2.75
N GLY A 201 13.19 2.85 -3.89
CA GLY A 201 12.68 1.77 -4.73
C GLY A 201 11.17 1.53 -4.58
N GLU A 202 10.70 0.36 -5.00
CA GLU A 202 9.28 0.00 -4.91
C GLU A 202 8.96 -0.53 -3.51
N TYR A 203 7.95 0.06 -2.88
CA TYR A 203 7.42 -0.35 -1.60
C TYR A 203 5.97 -0.81 -1.73
N VAL A 204 5.60 -1.77 -0.90
CA VAL A 204 4.23 -2.27 -0.77
C VAL A 204 3.72 -2.02 0.64
N VAL A 205 2.41 -1.83 0.76
CA VAL A 205 1.69 -1.81 2.04
C VAL A 205 1.13 -3.20 2.30
N ILE A 206 1.39 -3.74 3.48
CA ILE A 206 0.92 -5.07 3.88
C ILE A 206 0.28 -4.93 5.26
N GLN A 207 -1.01 -5.17 5.34
CA GLN A 207 -1.65 -5.29 6.65
C GLN A 207 -1.17 -6.57 7.35
N ARG A 208 -0.86 -6.47 8.64
CA ARG A 208 -0.33 -7.58 9.46
C ARG A 208 -1.22 -8.83 9.44
N LYS A 209 -2.55 -8.68 9.35
CA LYS A 209 -3.49 -9.81 9.17
C LYS A 209 -3.26 -10.66 7.92
N TRP A 210 -2.59 -10.11 6.90
CA TRP A 210 -2.27 -10.82 5.65
C TRP A 210 -0.87 -11.45 5.63
N MET A 211 -0.09 -11.26 6.69
CA MET A 211 1.22 -11.91 6.86
C MET A 211 1.00 -13.36 7.30
N LYS A 212 1.47 -14.30 6.48
CA LYS A 212 1.29 -15.74 6.69
C LYS A 212 2.42 -16.37 7.49
N ALA A 213 3.63 -15.84 7.33
CA ALA A 213 4.81 -16.31 8.04
C ALA A 213 5.81 -15.16 8.18
N MET A 214 6.66 -15.28 9.20
CA MET A 214 7.78 -14.39 9.43
C MET A 214 9.04 -15.23 9.54
N LEU A 215 10.08 -14.82 8.83
CA LEU A 215 11.38 -15.46 8.84
C LEU A 215 12.41 -14.50 9.42
N PRO A 216 13.38 -15.01 10.19
CA PRO A 216 14.51 -14.21 10.65
C PRO A 216 15.36 -13.70 9.48
N ASN A 217 16.06 -12.58 9.70
CA ASN A 217 16.77 -11.84 8.64
C ASN A 217 17.78 -12.69 7.85
N ASN A 218 18.39 -13.69 8.49
CA ASN A 218 19.35 -14.61 7.84
C ASN A 218 18.70 -15.50 6.75
N MET A 219 17.37 -15.54 6.66
CA MET A 219 16.67 -16.27 5.61
C MET A 219 16.49 -15.47 4.32
N LYS A 220 16.77 -14.15 4.35
CA LYS A 220 16.68 -13.28 3.17
C LYS A 220 17.56 -13.77 2.03
N GLU A 221 18.81 -14.11 2.31
CA GLU A 221 19.78 -14.58 1.32
C GLU A 221 19.30 -15.85 0.60
N ARG A 222 18.64 -16.76 1.34
CA ARG A 222 18.06 -17.99 0.80
C ARG A 222 16.84 -17.74 -0.09
N ILE A 223 16.10 -16.66 0.13
CA ILE A 223 14.99 -16.25 -0.75
C ILE A 223 15.55 -15.56 -2.00
N GLU A 224 16.58 -14.71 -1.83
CA GLU A 224 17.26 -14.03 -2.93
C GLU A 224 17.97 -15.00 -3.88
N SER A 225 18.55 -16.10 -3.35
CA SER A 225 19.16 -17.18 -4.13
C SER A 225 18.13 -18.04 -4.89
N GLY A 226 16.85 -17.97 -4.51
CA GLY A 226 15.80 -18.82 -5.07
C GLY A 226 15.73 -20.23 -4.46
N ASP A 227 16.37 -20.45 -3.31
CA ASP A 227 16.29 -21.72 -2.55
C ASP A 227 14.94 -21.85 -1.82
N LEU A 228 14.28 -20.72 -1.56
CA LEU A 228 12.94 -20.64 -0.96
C LEU A 228 11.95 -19.96 -1.91
N GLU A 229 10.86 -20.66 -2.21
CA GLU A 229 9.77 -20.17 -3.07
C GLU A 229 8.72 -19.33 -2.34
#